data_AF-A0A2D4NE52-F1
#
_entry.id   AF-A0A2D4NE52-F1
#
_cell.length_a   1.000
_cell.length_b   1.000
_cell.length_c   1.000
_cell.angle_alpha   90.00
_cell.angle_beta   90.00
_cell.angle_gamma   90.00
#
_symmetry.space_group_name_H-M   'P 1'
#
loop_
_entity.id
_entity.type
_entity.pdbx_description
1 polymer ?
#
loop_
_entity_poly.entity_id
_entity_poly.type
_entity_poly.pdbx_seq_one_letter_code
_entity_poly.pdbx_strand_id
1 'polypeptide(L)'
;ELSPALYPLLFNKLKNIISKFFDSQGQVLLNDTNTQFVEQTIAIMKNLLDNHTEGSSEHLGQARIETMMLNLVRYVRVLGNLVHAIQIKTKLCQLVKVMMERRDDLSFCQEMKFRNKMVEYLTDWVMGTSNQATDEDVKCLTRDLDQASMEAVVSLLAGLPLQPEEGDGVELMEAKSQLFLKYFTLFMNLL
;
A
#
# COMPACT_ATOMS: atom_id res chain seq x y z
N GLU A 1 13.00 -12.88 -18.33
CA GLU A 1 11.89 -12.72 -17.37
C GLU A 1 11.88 -13.87 -16.37
N LEU A 2 11.29 -13.67 -15.19
CA LEU A 2 11.17 -14.72 -14.16
C LEU A 2 9.98 -15.61 -14.47
N SER A 3 10.18 -16.94 -14.43
CA SER A 3 9.08 -17.90 -14.61
C SER A 3 7.97 -17.70 -13.56
N PRO A 4 6.68 -17.61 -13.96
CA PRO A 4 5.55 -17.47 -13.05
C PRO A 4 5.49 -18.51 -11.92
N ALA A 5 5.93 -19.74 -12.21
CA ALA A 5 5.98 -20.83 -11.22
C ALA A 5 6.87 -20.50 -9.99
N LEU A 6 7.77 -19.53 -10.10
CA LEU A 6 8.65 -19.09 -9.01
C LEU A 6 8.05 -17.96 -8.16
N TYR A 7 6.93 -17.34 -8.57
CA TYR A 7 6.35 -16.21 -7.85
C TYR A 7 5.99 -16.55 -6.40
N PRO A 8 5.31 -17.68 -6.10
CA PRO A 8 4.97 -18.03 -4.72
C PRO A 8 6.20 -18.17 -3.82
N LEU A 9 7.26 -18.80 -4.33
CA LEU A 9 8.51 -18.99 -3.59
C LEU A 9 9.19 -17.64 -3.34
N LEU A 10 9.26 -16.78 -4.35
CA LEU A 10 9.86 -15.46 -4.24
C LEU A 10 9.10 -14.60 -3.22
N PHE A 11 7.78 -14.49 -3.35
CA PHE A 11 6.95 -13.67 -2.44
C PHE A 11 7.06 -14.16 -1.00
N ASN A 12 7.08 -15.47 -0.77
CA ASN A 12 7.27 -16.02 0.57
C ASN A 12 8.65 -15.67 1.14
N LYS A 13 9.72 -15.74 0.32
CA LYS A 13 11.07 -15.33 0.75
C LYS A 13 11.13 -13.84 1.09
N LEU A 14 10.60 -12.97 0.22
CA LEU A 14 10.56 -11.52 0.43
C LEU A 14 9.80 -11.17 1.71
N LYS A 15 8.60 -11.73 1.89
CA LYS A 15 7.79 -11.61 3.11
C LYS A 15 8.59 -11.99 4.35
N ASN A 16 9.25 -13.15 4.35
CA ASN A 16 9.99 -13.65 5.50
C ASN A 16 11.18 -12.77 5.88
N ILE A 17 11.80 -12.08 4.91
CA ILE A 17 12.85 -11.11 5.17
C ILE A 17 12.26 -9.83 5.76
N ILE A 18 11.23 -9.26 5.12
CA ILE A 18 10.58 -8.03 5.55
C ILE A 18 10.00 -8.15 6.96
N SER A 19 9.45 -9.30 7.33
CA SER A 19 8.93 -9.53 8.68
C SER A 19 10.00 -9.38 9.78
N LYS A 20 11.29 -9.48 9.46
CA LYS A 20 12.40 -9.26 10.39
C LYS A 20 12.76 -7.78 10.58
N PHE A 21 12.15 -6.88 9.82
CA PHE A 21 12.37 -5.44 9.94
C PHE A 21 11.53 -4.80 11.05
N PHE A 22 10.92 -5.64 11.89
CA PHE A 22 10.11 -5.23 13.03
C PHE A 22 10.67 -5.89 14.28
N ASP A 23 10.73 -5.15 15.38
CA ASP A 23 11.14 -5.69 16.67
C ASP A 23 10.02 -6.51 17.35
N SER A 24 10.28 -7.01 18.55
CA SER A 24 9.31 -7.80 19.32
C SER A 24 8.06 -7.02 19.74
N GLN A 25 8.10 -5.68 19.71
CA GLN A 25 6.98 -4.79 19.97
C GLN A 25 6.26 -4.36 18.68
N GLY A 26 6.75 -4.83 17.52
CA GLY A 26 6.22 -4.47 16.21
C GLY A 26 6.64 -3.08 15.73
N GLN A 27 7.65 -2.46 16.35
CA GLN A 27 8.24 -1.20 15.89
C GLN A 27 9.18 -1.44 14.71
N VAL A 28 9.25 -0.47 13.79
CA VAL A 28 10.06 -0.58 12.58
C VAL A 28 11.54 -0.37 12.91
N LEU A 29 12.36 -1.34 12.49
CA LEU A 29 13.82 -1.27 12.54
C LEU A 29 14.35 -0.52 11.30
N LEU A 30 14.40 0.81 11.40
CA LEU A 30 14.89 1.69 10.34
C LEU A 30 16.42 1.65 10.22
N ASN A 31 16.90 1.35 9.01
CA ASN A 31 18.29 1.51 8.59
C ASN A 31 18.35 1.46 7.04
N ASP A 32 19.49 1.87 6.48
CA ASP A 32 19.66 1.98 5.02
C ASP A 32 19.50 0.64 4.30
N THR A 33 20.08 -0.44 4.85
CA THR A 33 19.99 -1.79 4.27
C THR A 33 18.53 -2.27 4.18
N ASN A 34 17.77 -2.12 5.26
CA ASN A 34 16.37 -2.49 5.31
C ASN A 34 15.54 -1.61 4.36
N THR A 35 15.81 -0.31 4.31
CA THR A 35 15.12 0.65 3.44
C THR A 35 15.34 0.31 1.97
N GLN A 36 16.60 0.03 1.59
CA GLN A 36 16.94 -0.40 0.24
C GLN A 36 16.24 -1.71 -0.12
N PHE A 37 16.20 -2.68 0.79
CA PHE A 37 15.50 -3.94 0.55
C PHE A 37 13.99 -3.74 0.34
N VAL A 38 13.36 -2.87 1.13
CA VAL A 38 11.95 -2.49 0.97
C VAL A 38 11.71 -1.86 -0.40
N GLU A 39 12.54 -0.90 -0.80
CA GLU A 39 12.42 -0.25 -2.11
C GLU A 39 12.55 -1.26 -3.26
N GLN A 40 13.54 -2.15 -3.21
CA GLN A 40 13.74 -3.18 -4.24
C GLN A 40 12.57 -4.16 -4.26
N THR A 41 12.03 -4.53 -3.09
CA THR A 41 10.86 -5.41 -3.02
C THR A 41 9.64 -4.76 -3.67
N ILE A 42 9.40 -3.46 -3.42
CA ILE A 42 8.32 -2.71 -4.07
C ILE A 42 8.47 -2.76 -5.59
N ALA A 43 9.68 -2.49 -6.10
CA ALA A 43 9.95 -2.50 -7.53
C ALA A 43 9.75 -3.90 -8.16
N ILE A 44 10.25 -4.95 -7.51
CA ILE A 44 10.09 -6.35 -7.96
C ILE A 44 8.61 -6.72 -7.99
N MET A 45 7.88 -6.47 -6.91
CA MET A 45 6.45 -6.78 -6.81
C MET A 45 5.66 -6.08 -7.91
N LYS A 46 5.94 -4.79 -8.15
CA LYS A 46 5.24 -4.01 -9.16
C LYS A 46 5.49 -4.57 -10.54
N ASN A 47 6.75 -4.83 -10.89
CA ASN A 47 7.12 -5.40 -12.18
C ASN A 47 6.43 -6.75 -12.43
N LEU A 48 6.37 -7.63 -11.42
CA LEU A 48 5.75 -8.94 -11.55
C LEU A 48 4.22 -8.87 -11.70
N LEU A 49 3.56 -7.87 -11.11
CA LEU A 49 2.12 -7.66 -11.26
C LEU A 49 1.75 -6.95 -12.58
N ASP A 50 2.61 -6.04 -13.05
CA ASP A 50 2.47 -5.37 -14.36
C ASP A 50 2.65 -6.35 -15.54
N ASN A 51 3.46 -7.40 -15.36
CA ASN A 51 3.72 -8.37 -16.41
C ASN A 51 2.51 -9.32 -16.60
N HIS A 52 1.96 -9.34 -17.81
CA HIS A 52 0.85 -10.21 -18.20
C HIS A 52 1.33 -11.46 -18.95
N THR A 53 2.25 -12.22 -18.34
CA THR A 53 2.70 -13.49 -18.92
C THR A 53 1.57 -14.53 -18.86
N GLU A 54 1.41 -15.34 -19.92
CA GLU A 54 0.44 -16.45 -19.93
C GLU A 54 0.66 -17.37 -18.72
N GLY A 55 -0.43 -17.75 -18.04
CA GLY A 55 -0.39 -18.57 -16.82
C GLY A 55 0.03 -17.84 -15.55
N SER A 56 0.35 -16.55 -15.59
CA SER A 56 0.75 -15.78 -14.39
C SER A 56 -0.34 -15.73 -13.31
N SER A 57 -1.61 -15.59 -13.70
CA SER A 57 -2.74 -15.49 -12.76
C SER A 57 -2.86 -16.70 -11.83
N GLU A 58 -2.67 -17.92 -12.34
CA GLU A 58 -2.75 -19.14 -11.51
C GLU A 58 -1.69 -19.13 -10.40
N HIS A 59 -0.45 -18.75 -10.75
CA HIS A 59 0.65 -18.72 -9.80
C HIS A 59 0.58 -17.52 -8.84
N LEU A 60 0.03 -16.39 -9.29
CA LEU A 60 -0.25 -15.25 -8.41
C LEU A 60 -1.26 -15.63 -7.31
N GLY A 61 -2.31 -16.38 -7.66
CA GLY A 61 -3.33 -16.85 -6.71
C GLY A 61 -2.78 -17.80 -5.64
N GLN A 62 -1.66 -18.47 -5.88
CA GLN A 62 -1.03 -19.36 -4.90
C GLN A 62 -0.24 -18.60 -3.82
N ALA A 63 0.06 -17.32 -4.04
CA ALA A 63 0.92 -16.55 -3.16
C ALA A 63 0.12 -15.62 -2.22
N ARG A 64 0.39 -15.72 -0.91
CA ARG A 64 -0.20 -14.82 0.09
C ARG A 64 0.62 -13.54 0.22
N ILE A 65 0.14 -12.46 -0.38
CA ILE A 65 0.85 -11.18 -0.40
C ILE A 65 0.40 -10.20 0.70
N GLU A 66 -0.77 -10.41 1.32
CA GLU A 66 -1.39 -9.51 2.32
C GLU A 66 -0.40 -9.05 3.40
N THR A 67 0.21 -10.00 4.11
CA THR A 67 1.16 -9.68 5.20
C THR A 67 2.38 -8.93 4.71
N MET A 68 2.89 -9.27 3.52
CA MET A 68 4.04 -8.59 2.94
C MET A 68 3.70 -7.14 2.61
N MET A 69 2.56 -6.92 1.95
CA MET A 69 2.08 -5.58 1.60
C MET A 69 1.80 -4.72 2.84
N LEU A 70 1.19 -5.29 3.88
CA LEU A 70 0.99 -4.61 5.16
C LEU A 70 2.31 -4.25 5.85
N ASN A 71 3.33 -5.12 5.76
CA ASN A 71 4.64 -4.79 6.32
C ASN A 71 5.37 -3.73 5.49
N LEU A 72 5.26 -3.76 4.16
CA LEU A 72 5.83 -2.72 3.30
C LEU A 72 5.25 -1.34 3.63
N VAL A 73 3.91 -1.21 3.69
CA VAL A 73 3.27 0.07 4.00
C VAL A 73 3.61 0.55 5.40
N ARG A 74 3.67 -0.34 6.40
CA ARG A 74 4.09 0.00 7.78
C ARG A 74 5.52 0.51 7.84
N TYR A 75 6.43 -0.11 7.08
CA TYR A 75 7.83 0.34 7.01
C TYR A 75 7.94 1.70 6.34
N VAL A 76 7.30 1.87 5.19
CA VAL A 76 7.34 3.12 4.42
C VAL A 76 6.66 4.28 5.15
N ARG A 77 5.63 3.99 5.97
CA ARG A 77 4.92 4.98 6.78
C ARG A 77 5.82 5.82 7.65
N VAL A 78 6.78 5.17 8.30
CA VAL A 78 7.65 5.82 9.29
C VAL A 78 8.84 6.50 8.62
N LEU A 79 9.01 6.35 7.30
CA LEU A 79 9.98 7.16 6.56
C LEU A 79 9.55 8.62 6.63
N GLY A 80 10.52 9.50 6.88
CA GLY A 80 10.31 10.95 6.88
C GLY A 80 9.91 11.50 5.51
N ASN A 81 10.08 12.81 5.32
CA ASN A 81 9.69 13.50 4.09
C ASN A 81 10.90 13.97 3.27
N LEU A 82 12.02 13.25 3.37
CA LEU A 82 13.16 13.46 2.48
C LEU A 82 12.79 13.02 1.06
N VAL A 83 13.44 13.59 0.04
CA VAL A 83 13.22 13.31 -1.40
C VAL A 83 13.15 11.81 -1.68
N HIS A 84 14.11 11.03 -1.18
CA HIS A 84 14.14 9.59 -1.39
C HIS A 84 12.94 8.87 -0.75
N ALA A 85 12.50 9.31 0.43
CA ALA A 85 11.32 8.74 1.08
C ALA A 85 10.03 9.06 0.30
N ILE A 86 9.89 10.27 -0.26
CA ILE A 86 8.77 10.64 -1.14
C ILE A 86 8.72 9.72 -2.37
N GLN A 87 9.87 9.45 -2.98
CA GLN A 87 9.96 8.53 -4.11
C GLN A 87 9.55 7.09 -3.74
N ILE A 88 10.00 6.57 -2.58
CA ILE A 88 9.60 5.25 -2.10
C ILE A 88 8.08 5.20 -1.83
N LYS A 89 7.51 6.21 -1.18
CA LYS A 89 6.06 6.34 -0.95
C LYS A 89 5.29 6.33 -2.27
N THR A 90 5.78 7.04 -3.28
CA THR A 90 5.17 7.10 -4.63
C THR A 90 5.17 5.72 -5.28
N LYS A 91 6.33 5.02 -5.30
CA LYS A 91 6.45 3.66 -5.85
C LYS A 91 5.55 2.67 -5.13
N LEU A 92 5.41 2.79 -3.81
CA LEU A 92 4.50 1.95 -3.04
C LEU A 92 3.05 2.17 -3.46
N CYS A 93 2.61 3.43 -3.61
CA CYS A 93 1.26 3.73 -4.06
C CYS A 93 0.98 3.16 -5.45
N GLN A 94 1.93 3.30 -6.37
CA GLN A 94 1.84 2.69 -7.71
C GLN A 94 1.74 1.16 -7.66
N LEU A 95 2.51 0.50 -6.78
CA LEU A 95 2.39 -0.94 -6.55
C LEU A 95 0.98 -1.31 -6.03
N VAL A 96 0.46 -0.56 -5.05
CA VAL A 96 -0.87 -0.81 -4.49
C VAL A 96 -1.96 -0.69 -5.56
N LYS A 97 -1.86 0.30 -6.44
CA LYS A 97 -2.78 0.47 -7.58
C LYS A 97 -2.80 -0.79 -8.46
N VAL A 98 -1.64 -1.21 -8.97
CA VAL A 98 -1.52 -2.38 -9.87
C VAL A 98 -1.97 -3.67 -9.17
N MET A 99 -1.65 -3.82 -7.89
CA MET A 99 -2.12 -4.95 -7.08
C MET A 99 -3.66 -5.01 -7.03
N MET A 100 -4.34 -3.88 -6.90
CA MET A 100 -5.81 -3.83 -6.88
C MET A 100 -6.44 -3.98 -8.27
N GLU A 101 -5.73 -3.62 -9.34
CA GLU A 101 -6.12 -3.92 -10.73
C GLU A 101 -6.04 -5.42 -11.02
N ARG A 102 -5.05 -6.12 -10.44
CA ARG A 102 -4.87 -7.58 -10.52
C ARG A 102 -5.56 -8.34 -9.37
N ARG A 103 -6.46 -7.70 -8.59
CA ARG A 103 -7.02 -8.29 -7.37
C ARG A 103 -7.69 -9.66 -7.59
N ASP A 104 -8.33 -9.84 -8.74
CA ASP A 104 -9.11 -11.06 -9.05
C ASP A 104 -8.17 -12.25 -9.36
N ASP A 105 -6.88 -12.00 -9.65
CA ASP A 105 -5.83 -13.01 -9.81
C ASP A 105 -5.13 -13.36 -8.48
N LEU A 106 -5.42 -12.63 -7.40
CA LEU A 106 -4.72 -12.71 -6.13
C LEU A 106 -5.58 -13.40 -5.06
N SER A 107 -4.93 -14.12 -4.15
CA SER A 107 -5.62 -14.74 -3.02
C SER A 107 -5.51 -13.88 -1.76
N PHE A 108 -6.67 -13.49 -1.23
CA PHE A 108 -6.83 -12.77 0.02
C PHE A 108 -7.57 -13.63 1.04
N CYS A 109 -7.04 -13.73 2.26
CA CYS A 109 -7.77 -14.38 3.37
C CYS A 109 -8.86 -13.47 3.93
N GLN A 110 -8.61 -12.16 4.03
CA GLN A 110 -9.56 -11.18 4.57
C GLN A 110 -9.45 -9.87 3.77
N GLU A 111 -9.83 -9.93 2.48
CA GLU A 111 -9.63 -8.83 1.53
C GLU A 111 -10.15 -7.48 2.05
N MET A 112 -11.38 -7.45 2.55
CA MET A 112 -12.00 -6.21 3.03
C MET A 112 -11.19 -5.59 4.18
N LYS A 113 -10.77 -6.40 5.15
CA LYS A 113 -9.96 -5.96 6.29
C LYS A 113 -8.57 -5.48 5.84
N PHE A 114 -7.96 -6.23 4.91
CA PHE A 114 -6.69 -5.84 4.31
C PHE A 114 -6.79 -4.47 3.63
N ARG A 115 -7.82 -4.26 2.80
CA ARG A 115 -8.05 -3.02 2.07
C ARG A 115 -8.28 -1.84 3.02
N ASN A 116 -9.14 -2.01 4.03
CA ASN A 116 -9.37 -1.01 5.07
C ASN A 116 -8.06 -0.60 5.75
N LYS A 117 -7.24 -1.57 6.16
CA LYS A 117 -5.97 -1.31 6.84
C LYS A 117 -4.95 -0.61 5.94
N MET A 118 -4.89 -0.98 4.65
CA MET A 118 -4.04 -0.30 3.67
C MET A 118 -4.46 1.16 3.50
N VAL A 119 -5.76 1.45 3.36
CA VAL A 119 -6.25 2.84 3.25
C VAL A 119 -5.91 3.64 4.49
N GLU A 120 -6.11 3.08 5.69
CA GLU A 120 -5.73 3.72 6.95
C GLU A 120 -4.26 4.16 6.92
N TYR A 121 -3.35 3.25 6.56
CA TYR A 121 -1.92 3.57 6.52
C TYR A 121 -1.54 4.59 5.45
N LEU A 122 -2.12 4.51 4.25
CA LEU A 122 -1.82 5.47 3.17
C LEU A 122 -2.32 6.87 3.51
N THR A 123 -3.47 6.98 4.16
CA THR A 123 -4.11 8.27 4.51
C THR A 123 -3.22 9.10 5.43
N ASP A 124 -2.45 8.47 6.33
CA ASP A 124 -1.67 9.15 7.35
C ASP A 124 -0.59 10.10 6.81
N TRP A 125 0.07 9.76 5.69
CA TRP A 125 1.08 10.65 5.10
C TRP A 125 0.54 11.54 4.00
N VAL A 126 -0.58 11.17 3.37
CA VAL A 126 -1.27 12.00 2.37
C VAL A 126 -1.69 13.35 2.95
N MET A 127 -2.14 13.36 4.22
CA MET A 127 -2.61 14.59 4.88
C MET A 127 -1.48 15.52 5.38
N GLY A 128 -0.20 15.17 5.18
CA GLY A 128 0.93 15.85 5.84
C GLY A 128 2.00 16.47 4.93
N THR A 129 1.98 16.24 3.62
CA THR A 129 3.11 16.55 2.70
C THR A 129 2.97 17.84 1.90
N SER A 130 1.75 18.33 1.63
CA SER A 130 1.52 19.33 0.57
C SER A 130 1.99 20.77 0.89
N ASN A 131 2.16 21.15 2.16
CA ASN A 131 2.31 22.57 2.55
C ASN A 131 3.69 23.02 3.04
N GLN A 132 4.74 22.19 2.97
CA GLN A 132 6.04 22.52 3.60
C GLN A 132 7.24 22.66 2.64
N ALA A 133 7.07 22.42 1.34
CA ALA A 133 8.17 22.43 0.38
C ALA A 133 8.40 23.82 -0.24
N THR A 134 9.58 24.41 0.00
CA THR A 134 10.02 25.66 -0.63
C THR A 134 10.73 25.44 -1.98
N ASP A 135 11.21 24.23 -2.23
CA ASP A 135 11.93 23.82 -3.44
C ASP A 135 10.96 23.29 -4.51
N GLU A 136 11.08 23.77 -5.75
CA GLU A 136 10.24 23.39 -6.89
C GLU A 136 10.37 21.90 -7.24
N ASP A 137 11.55 21.31 -7.11
CA ASP A 137 11.75 19.88 -7.40
C ASP A 137 11.01 19.00 -6.37
N VAL A 138 11.03 19.43 -5.11
CA VAL A 138 10.28 18.76 -4.03
C VAL A 138 8.78 18.92 -4.22
N LYS A 139 8.31 20.08 -4.70
CA LYS A 139 6.88 20.28 -5.05
C LYS A 139 6.43 19.34 -6.16
N CYS A 140 7.23 19.17 -7.21
CA CYS A 140 6.90 18.24 -8.29
C CYS A 140 6.78 16.80 -7.76
N LEU A 141 7.74 16.36 -6.96
CA LEU A 141 7.72 15.02 -6.36
C LEU A 141 6.55 14.82 -5.39
N THR A 142 6.19 15.83 -4.60
CA THR A 142 5.03 15.78 -3.72
C THR A 142 3.73 15.68 -4.53
N ARG A 143 3.60 16.41 -5.64
CA ARG A 143 2.43 16.30 -6.52
C ARG A 143 2.31 14.89 -7.13
N ASP A 144 3.42 14.31 -7.57
CA ASP A 144 3.43 12.94 -8.10
C ASP A 144 3.04 11.92 -7.01
N LEU A 145 3.49 12.14 -5.77
CA LEU A 145 3.07 11.35 -4.62
C LEU A 145 1.58 11.50 -4.33
N ASP A 146 1.05 12.73 -4.34
CA ASP A 146 -0.36 13.02 -4.07
C ASP A 146 -1.25 12.33 -5.12
N GLN A 147 -0.89 12.44 -6.40
CA GLN A 147 -1.58 11.73 -7.48
C GLN A 147 -1.52 10.21 -7.31
N ALA A 148 -0.32 9.64 -7.10
CA ALA A 148 -0.16 8.20 -6.95
C ALA A 148 -0.95 7.68 -5.73
N SER A 149 -0.95 8.44 -4.63
CA SER A 149 -1.70 8.12 -3.41
C SER A 149 -3.20 8.14 -3.66
N MET A 150 -3.70 9.14 -4.38
CA MET A 150 -5.12 9.22 -4.76
C MET A 150 -5.52 8.00 -5.59
N GLU A 151 -4.77 7.66 -6.63
CA GLU A 151 -5.04 6.50 -7.48
C GLU A 151 -5.03 5.19 -6.68
N ALA A 152 -4.06 5.02 -5.78
CA ALA A 152 -3.98 3.84 -4.91
C ALA A 152 -5.20 3.73 -3.97
N VAL A 153 -5.59 4.83 -3.32
CA VAL A 153 -6.74 4.88 -2.41
C VAL A 153 -8.04 4.62 -3.16
N VAL A 154 -8.23 5.21 -4.35
CA VAL A 154 -9.39 4.94 -5.21
C VAL A 154 -9.47 3.45 -5.56
N SER A 155 -8.36 2.84 -5.99
CA SER A 155 -8.35 1.41 -6.31
C SER A 155 -8.63 0.53 -5.09
N LEU A 156 -8.14 0.91 -3.90
CA LEU A 156 -8.44 0.21 -2.65
C LEU A 156 -9.89 0.37 -2.20
N LEU A 157 -10.57 1.48 -2.50
CA LEU A 157 -11.96 1.72 -2.10
C LEU A 157 -12.98 1.22 -3.13
N ALA A 158 -12.57 0.97 -4.37
CA ALA A 158 -13.45 0.55 -5.46
C ALA A 158 -14.24 -0.74 -5.12
N GLY A 159 -15.56 -0.62 -4.92
CA GLY A 159 -16.42 -1.75 -4.55
C GLY A 159 -16.30 -2.21 -3.09
N LEU A 160 -15.57 -1.49 -2.24
CA LEU A 160 -15.50 -1.77 -0.82
C LEU A 160 -16.80 -1.29 -0.14
N PRO A 161 -17.55 -2.16 0.57
CA PRO A 161 -18.71 -1.71 1.30
C PRO A 161 -18.28 -0.84 2.48
N LEU A 162 -18.93 0.31 2.68
CA LEU A 162 -18.78 1.10 3.89
C LEU A 162 -19.34 0.31 5.07
N GLN A 163 -18.48 -0.44 5.77
CA GLN A 163 -18.82 -1.21 6.97
C GLN A 163 -17.79 -0.89 8.06
N PRO A 164 -18.21 -0.49 9.27
CA PRO A 164 -17.31 -0.36 10.41
C PRO A 164 -16.80 -1.73 10.86
N GLU A 165 -15.59 -1.76 11.43
CA GLU A 165 -14.96 -3.02 11.86
C GLU A 165 -15.69 -3.67 13.04
N GLU A 166 -16.42 -2.89 13.86
CA GLU A 166 -17.24 -3.35 14.98
C GLU A 166 -18.46 -2.42 15.16
N GLY A 167 -19.65 -2.96 15.48
CA GLY A 167 -20.83 -2.17 15.86
C GLY A 167 -22.17 -2.89 15.72
N ASP A 168 -22.93 -2.94 16.82
CA ASP A 168 -24.34 -3.36 16.83
C ASP A 168 -25.18 -2.30 16.09
N GLY A 169 -26.20 -2.73 15.34
CA GLY A 169 -26.78 -2.00 14.17
C GLY A 169 -27.27 -0.55 14.33
N VAL A 170 -27.28 0.05 15.52
CA VAL A 170 -27.65 1.46 15.76
C VAL A 170 -26.45 2.42 15.61
N GLU A 171 -25.24 1.98 15.96
CA GLU A 171 -23.99 2.75 15.75
C GLU A 171 -23.51 2.70 14.29
N LEU A 172 -24.08 1.77 13.51
CA LEU A 172 -23.68 1.46 12.14
C LEU A 172 -23.86 2.64 11.18
N MET A 173 -24.96 3.41 11.30
CA MET A 173 -25.23 4.52 10.39
C MET A 173 -24.31 5.72 10.65
N GLU A 174 -24.06 6.01 11.93
CA GLU A 174 -23.15 7.08 12.33
C GLU A 174 -21.70 6.75 11.95
N ALA A 175 -21.26 5.51 12.20
CA ALA A 175 -19.95 5.04 11.80
C ALA A 175 -19.75 5.01 10.26
N LYS A 176 -20.79 4.66 9.49
CA LYS A 176 -20.76 4.80 8.02
C LYS A 176 -20.61 6.26 7.58
N SER A 177 -21.34 7.17 8.23
CA SER A 177 -21.27 8.61 7.95
C SER A 177 -19.87 9.17 8.26
N GLN A 178 -19.26 8.78 9.38
CA GLN A 178 -17.90 9.17 9.75
C GLN A 178 -16.85 8.63 8.77
N LEU A 179 -16.97 7.36 8.35
CA LEU A 179 -16.09 6.78 7.33
C LEU A 179 -16.22 7.53 6.00
N PHE A 180 -17.45 7.83 5.57
CA PHE A 180 -17.69 8.63 4.38
C PHE A 180 -17.04 10.02 4.51
N LEU A 181 -17.25 10.72 5.63
CA LEU A 181 -16.66 12.04 5.87
C LEU A 181 -15.12 11.98 5.86
N LYS A 182 -14.52 10.94 6.46
CA LYS A 182 -13.07 10.73 6.46
C LYS A 182 -12.53 10.60 5.04
N TYR A 183 -13.10 9.70 4.22
CA TYR A 183 -12.64 9.51 2.84
C TYR A 183 -12.95 10.72 1.96
N PHE A 184 -14.10 11.36 2.14
CA PHE A 184 -14.45 12.58 1.43
C PHE A 184 -13.47 13.71 1.74
N THR A 185 -13.14 13.93 3.02
CA THR A 185 -12.15 14.93 3.44
C THR A 185 -10.76 14.62 2.88
N LEU A 186 -10.38 13.34 2.88
CA LEU A 186 -9.12 12.89 2.27
C LEU A 186 -9.05 13.28 0.79
N PHE A 187 -10.09 12.97 0.01
CA PHE A 187 -10.14 13.32 -1.40
C PHE A 187 -10.17 14.83 -1.63
N MET A 188 -10.90 15.59 -0.80
CA MET A 188 -10.94 17.05 -0.91
C MET A 188 -9.60 17.70 -0.58
N ASN A 189 -8.79 17.12 0.31
CA ASN A 189 -7.44 17.63 0.61
C ASN A 189 -6.41 17.30 -0.47
N LEU A 190 -6.72 16.34 -1.35
CA LEU A 190 -5.87 15.90 -2.47
C LEU A 190 -6.19 16.64 -3.79
N LEU A 191 -7.29 17.39 -3.84
CA LEU A 191 -7.76 18.20 -4.98
C LEU A 191 -7.29 19.64 -4.88
#